data_AF-A0A929VLW2-F1
#
_entry.id   AF-A0A929VLW2-F1
#
_cell.length_a   1.000
_cell.length_b   1.000
_cell.length_c   1.000
_cell.angle_alpha   90.00
_cell.angle_beta   90.00
_cell.angle_gamma   90.00
#
_symmetry.space_group_name_H-M   'P 1'
#
loop_
_entity.id
_entity.type
_entity.pdbx_description
1 polymer ?
#
loop_
_entity_poly.entity_id
_entity_poly.type
_entity_poly.pdbx_seq_one_letter_code
_entity_poly.pdbx_strand_id
1 'polypeptide(L)' 'MNKIELESYLDEYVEVTLFDNFSYCGILSRTDDYLEEYHKKGYYFLSGFDDNQIFKCSHVKKIKNL' A
#
# COMPACT_ATOMS: atom_id res chain seq x y z
N MET A 1 0.21 6.47 -10.09
CA MET A 1 0.02 5.02 -10.19
C MET A 1 -1.40 4.72 -10.67
N ASN A 2 -1.59 3.78 -11.60
CA ASN A 2 -2.93 3.25 -11.91
C ASN A 2 -3.29 2.16 -10.87
N LYS A 3 -4.57 2.02 -10.54
CA LYS A 3 -5.07 0.97 -9.65
C LYS A 3 -4.66 -0.43 -10.12
N ILE A 4 -4.77 -0.71 -11.42
CA ILE A 4 -4.42 -2.03 -12.00
C ILE A 4 -2.92 -2.33 -11.78
N GLU A 5 -2.07 -1.32 -11.96
CA GLU A 5 -0.62 -1.44 -11.75
C GLU A 5 -0.28 -1.62 -10.28
N LEU A 6 -0.95 -0.92 -9.36
CA LEU A 6 -0.77 -1.15 -7.92
C LEU A 6 -1.23 -2.55 -7.50
N GLU A 7 -2.36 -2.99 -8.03
CA GLU A 7 -2.97 -4.27 -7.67
C GLU A 7 -2.23 -5.49 -8.22
N SER A 8 -1.32 -5.32 -9.19
CA SER A 8 -0.42 -6.41 -9.60
C SER A 8 0.65 -6.75 -8.55
N TYR A 9 0.77 -5.94 -7.50
CA TYR A 9 1.72 -6.12 -6.39
C TYR A 9 1.06 -6.58 -5.09
N LEU A 10 -0.24 -6.92 -5.11
CA LEU A 10 -0.94 -7.41 -3.92
C LEU A 10 -0.29 -8.69 -3.40
N ASP A 11 -0.20 -8.80 -2.08
CA ASP A 11 0.42 -9.90 -1.34
C ASP A 11 1.93 -10.05 -1.59
N GLU A 12 2.56 -9.11 -2.30
CA GLU A 12 4.01 -9.07 -2.51
C GLU A 12 4.69 -8.12 -1.52
N TYR A 13 5.95 -8.43 -1.18
CA TYR A 13 6.80 -7.55 -0.38
C TYR A 13 7.41 -6.45 -1.27
N VAL A 14 7.02 -5.21 -1.03
CA VAL A 14 7.31 -4.08 -1.91
C VAL A 14 7.86 -2.87 -1.15
N GLU A 15 8.52 -1.98 -1.87
CA GLU A 15 8.79 -0.61 -1.43
C GLU A 15 7.85 0.35 -2.16
N VAL A 16 7.04 1.09 -1.40
CA VAL A 16 6.13 2.13 -1.91
C VAL A 16 6.68 3.50 -1.52
N THR A 17 6.92 4.36 -2.51
CA THR A 17 7.20 5.78 -2.29
C THR A 17 5.93 6.60 -2.49
N LEU A 18 5.54 7.37 -1.47
CA LEU A 18 4.38 8.26 -1.52
C LEU A 18 4.73 9.65 -2.08
N PHE A 19 3.73 10.50 -2.27
CA PHE A 19 3.89 11.86 -2.83
C PHE A 19 4.76 12.80 -1.98
N ASP A 20 4.90 12.51 -0.69
CA ASP A 20 5.77 13.20 0.26
C ASP A 20 7.25 12.78 0.15
N ASN A 21 7.58 11.87 -0.77
CA ASN A 21 8.89 11.26 -0.99
C ASN A 21 9.37 10.34 0.14
N PHE A 22 8.50 9.94 1.06
CA PHE A 22 8.82 8.88 2.01
C PHE A 22 8.56 7.52 1.37
N SER A 23 9.49 6.59 1.65
CA SER A 23 9.40 5.18 1.24
C SER A 23 9.04 4.31 2.42
N TYR A 24 8.17 3.34 2.18
CA TYR A 24 7.71 2.37 3.15
C TYR A 24 7.86 0.97 2.56
N CYS A 25 8.25 0.01 3.38
CA CYS A 25 8.41 -1.39 2.97
C CYS A 25 7.43 -2.28 3.71
N GLY A 26 6.84 -3.24 3.01
CA GLY A 26 5.94 -4.22 3.62
C GLY A 26 5.20 -5.05 2.58
N ILE A 27 4.34 -5.94 3.05
CA ILE A 27 3.43 -6.71 2.21
C ILE A 27 2.23 -5.82 1.87
N LEU A 28 1.96 -5.65 0.57
CA LEU A 28 0.87 -4.79 0.11
C LEU A 28 -0.48 -5.49 0.22
N SER A 29 -1.41 -4.87 0.95
CA SER A 29 -2.77 -5.39 1.17
C SER A 29 -3.84 -4.31 0.96
N ARG A 30 -5.07 -4.73 0.66
CA ARG A 30 -6.23 -3.83 0.61
C ARG A 30 -6.86 -3.72 1.98
N THR A 31 -7.26 -2.51 2.37
CA THR A 31 -8.03 -2.33 3.62
C THR A 31 -9.43 -2.94 3.53
N ASP A 32 -9.97 -3.12 2.32
CA ASP A 32 -11.24 -3.81 2.09
C ASP A 32 -11.23 -5.27 2.57
N ASP A 33 -10.07 -5.93 2.54
CA ASP A 33 -9.89 -7.30 3.05
C ASP A 33 -9.81 -7.33 4.60
N TYR A 34 -9.67 -6.16 5.24
CA TYR A 34 -9.50 -5.96 6.69
C TYR A 34 -10.44 -4.86 7.22
N LEU A 35 -11.68 -4.83 6.71
CA LEU A 35 -12.67 -3.78 6.96
C LEU A 35 -13.01 -3.57 8.45
N GLU A 36 -12.88 -4.62 9.27
CA GLU A 36 -13.10 -4.58 10.71
C GLU A 36 -12.00 -3.80 11.46
N GLU A 37 -10.78 -3.79 10.95
CA GLU A 37 -9.63 -3.13 11.59
C GLU A 37 -9.46 -1.69 11.11
N TYR A 38 -9.59 -1.46 9.80
CA TYR A 38 -9.22 -0.17 9.20
C TYR A 38 -10.42 0.75 8.94
N HIS A 39 -11.64 0.22 8.86
CA HIS A 39 -12.87 0.95 8.55
C HIS A 39 -12.78 1.93 7.35
N LYS A 40 -11.85 1.67 6.42
CA LYS A 40 -11.57 2.49 5.24
C LYS A 40 -11.70 1.62 3.99
N LYS A 41 -12.51 2.06 3.02
CA LYS A 41 -12.71 1.36 1.73
C LYS A 41 -11.92 2.03 0.61
N GLY A 42 -11.36 1.23 -0.29
CA GLY A 42 -10.56 1.71 -1.41
C GLY A 42 -9.19 2.28 -1.02
N TYR A 43 -8.68 1.87 0.14
CA TYR A 43 -7.33 2.18 0.61
C TYR A 43 -6.47 0.90 0.57
N TYR A 44 -5.18 1.12 0.69
CA TYR A 44 -4.14 0.11 0.75
C TYR A 44 -3.30 0.35 1.99
N PHE A 45 -2.66 -0.70 2.48
CA PHE A 45 -1.68 -0.59 3.53
C PHE A 45 -0.50 -1.53 3.25
N LEU A 46 0.64 -1.22 3.85
CA LEU A 46 1.78 -2.12 3.89
C LEU A 46 1.83 -2.74 5.29
N SER A 47 1.82 -4.07 5.38
CA SER A 47 2.11 -4.78 6.63
C SER A 47 3.61 -5.06 6.72
N GLY A 48 4.25 -4.56 7.78
CA GLY A 48 5.70 -4.58 7.90
C GLY A 48 6.19 -4.40 9.34
N PHE A 49 7.44 -3.97 9.48
CA PHE A 49 8.10 -3.75 10.78
C PHE A 49 7.64 -2.46 11.48
N ASP A 50 7.18 -1.47 10.72
CA ASP A 50 6.66 -0.19 11.21
C ASP A 50 5.12 -0.19 11.28
N ASP A 51 4.54 0.85 11.86
CA ASP A 51 3.09 1.09 11.82
C ASP A 51 2.54 0.94 10.39
N ASN A 52 1.41 0.24 10.26
CA ASN A 52 0.79 -0.03 8.96
C ASN A 52 0.45 1.30 8.25
N GLN A 53 1.27 1.67 7.27
CA GLN A 53 1.08 2.92 6.52
C GLN A 53 -0.11 2.77 5.57
N ILE A 54 -1.19 3.50 5.85
CA ILE A 54 -2.41 3.48 5.03
C ILE A 54 -2.36 4.59 3.97
N PHE A 55 -2.64 4.26 2.72
CA PHE A 55 -2.61 5.20 1.59
C PHE A 55 -3.64 4.87 0.51
N LYS A 56 -3.88 5.80 -0.42
CA LYS A 56 -4.65 5.56 -1.64
C LYS A 56 -3.72 5.30 -2.81
N CYS A 57 -4.21 4.62 -3.84
CA CYS A 57 -3.47 4.47 -5.10
C CYS A 57 -3.02 5.81 -5.69
N SER A 58 -3.81 6.88 -5.53
CA SER A 58 -3.46 8.23 -5.98
C SER A 58 -2.28 8.86 -5.23
N HIS A 59 -1.94 8.34 -4.04
CA HIS A 59 -0.82 8.82 -3.25
C HIS A 59 0.50 8.16 -3.65
N VAL A 60 0.44 7.05 -4.38
CA VAL A 60 1.62 6.28 -4.77
C VAL A 60 2.32 6.97 -5.93
N LYS A 61 3.55 7.42 -5.66
CA LYS A 61 4.45 8.01 -6.65
C LYS A 61 5.27 6.95 -7.37
N LYS A 62 5.75 5.93 -6.65
CA LYS A 62 6.54 4.82 -7.18
C LYS A 62 6.30 3.55 -6.36
N ILE A 63 6.37 2.39 -6.99
CA ILE A 63 6.39 1.07 -6.36
C ILE A 63 7.46 0.21 -7.01
N LYS A 64 8.06 -0.72 -6.25
CA LYS A 64 8.95 -1.77 -6.77
C LYS A 64 8.93 -2.99 -5.86
N ASN A 65 9.21 -4.15 -6.43
CA ASN A 65 9.44 -5.39 -5.67
C ASN A 65 10.82 -5.37 -5.02
N LEU A 66 10.90 -6.07 -3.88
CA LEU A 66 12.12 -6.28 -3.11
C LEU A 66 12.46 -7.78 -3.03
#